data_AF-A0A6A5BUA7-F1
#
_entry.id   AF-A0A6A5BUA7-F1
#
_cell.length_a   1.000
_cell.length_b   1.000
_cell.length_c   1.000
_cell.angle_alpha   90.00
_cell.angle_beta   90.00
_cell.angle_gamma   90.00
#
_symmetry.space_group_name_H-M   'P 1'
#
loop_
_entity.id
_entity.type
_entity.pdbx_description
1 polymer ?
#
loop_
_entity_poly.entity_id
_entity_poly.type
_entity_poly.pdbx_seq_one_letter_code
_entity_poly.pdbx_strand_id
1 'polypeptide(L)'
;MDIVTVYKKPRRQFGRYCGHFVDTEPETIIDIKPSEEYKAKYITREPRAVGVQAVAELSDHFTNTETHESKEQGMNHLEGGWPKDVDTAKLSSKERYIKKIENNIEDLNSFIALRDSAEYYIQQNNSINIFGSYFKEKTLDFGSERSMVKTLSVFKDPCQDKRTVSKISWLPSDGSKLAVAYANLDFQSSSKKIPTNAYIWDVNNANEPDVTLTPSSHLVSIRYNPKDNNIVAGGCYNGVVCIFDTRKGGEEVLISDLKTSHRDPIYDLQWIQSKSATFFITTSTDGQVLTWDTRNLSNPVDSETMELRIPDDKNAECKLQGLLGGESIDYDVSYSPTKFMIGTEQGAVISCTRRKNKGTAVDKVYYGQHHHHGPIYSIQRNPFLQKYFMTVGDWTIKIWNEDISNDPIISTRYDDSYITSCQWSPSRPGVFYTTKMDGTLDVWDYLYKQNKPLLSIRLSDQGLHCLSMYGKYIAVGGRDGSTRLLEVSEGLRGEDKQQVLEEKEYINNMLERETKRERALVDNRKESEQAQKRLEMKKKQKESSKSSFVITINEDELQEDERLFLDAIKVK
;
A
#
# COMPACT_ATOMS: atom_id res chain seq x y z
N MET A 1 -79.26 -13.11 -28.38
CA MET A 1 -80.57 -13.76 -28.27
C MET A 1 -80.40 -15.17 -28.80
N ASP A 2 -80.20 -16.14 -27.91
CA ASP A 2 -80.49 -17.53 -28.23
C ASP A 2 -81.74 -17.88 -27.43
N ILE A 3 -82.80 -18.25 -28.15
CA ILE A 3 -84.04 -18.73 -27.52
C ILE A 3 -83.75 -20.16 -27.09
N VAL A 4 -83.54 -20.38 -25.80
CA VAL A 4 -83.57 -21.72 -25.22
C VAL A 4 -84.68 -21.75 -24.18
N THR A 5 -85.82 -22.31 -24.58
CA THR A 5 -86.92 -22.70 -23.72
C THR A 5 -86.54 -23.98 -22.97
N VAL A 6 -86.22 -23.88 -21.69
CA VAL A 6 -86.05 -25.08 -20.84
C VAL A 6 -87.41 -25.46 -20.25
N TYR A 7 -88.01 -26.53 -20.77
CA TYR A 7 -89.20 -27.16 -20.17
C TYR A 7 -88.82 -27.91 -18.89
N LYS A 8 -89.38 -27.49 -17.75
CA LYS A 8 -89.26 -28.19 -16.46
C LYS A 8 -90.53 -28.99 -16.19
N LYS A 9 -90.42 -30.32 -16.04
CA LYS A 9 -91.54 -31.20 -15.62
C LYS A 9 -91.30 -31.70 -14.19
N PRO A 10 -92.27 -31.62 -13.26
CA PRO A 10 -92.13 -32.14 -11.90
C PRO A 10 -91.96 -33.66 -11.88
N ARG A 11 -91.05 -34.18 -11.04
CA ARG A 11 -90.62 -35.58 -11.04
C ARG A 11 -91.76 -36.61 -10.91
N ARG A 12 -92.86 -36.31 -10.20
CA ARG A 12 -93.99 -37.24 -10.05
C ARG A 12 -94.71 -37.61 -11.35
N GLN A 13 -94.54 -36.82 -12.41
CA GLN A 13 -95.23 -37.00 -13.70
C GLN A 13 -94.35 -37.70 -14.75
N PHE A 14 -93.14 -38.12 -14.37
CA PHE A 14 -92.36 -39.06 -15.15
C PHE A 14 -93.02 -40.44 -15.07
N GLY A 15 -93.28 -41.06 -16.21
CA GLY A 15 -93.90 -42.38 -16.31
C GLY A 15 -95.42 -42.41 -16.53
N ARG A 16 -96.12 -41.27 -16.61
CA ARG A 16 -97.51 -41.23 -17.13
C ARG A 16 -97.51 -41.21 -18.66
N TYR A 17 -98.30 -42.08 -19.28
CA TYR A 17 -98.55 -42.09 -20.72
C TYR A 17 -99.25 -40.80 -21.18
N CYS A 18 -98.75 -40.16 -22.25
CA CYS A 18 -99.34 -38.96 -22.88
C CYS A 18 -99.91 -39.32 -24.25
N GLY A 19 -101.23 -39.27 -24.43
CA GLY A 19 -101.94 -39.75 -25.62
C GLY A 19 -102.22 -38.71 -26.72
N HIS A 20 -101.27 -37.84 -27.06
CA HIS A 20 -101.48 -36.76 -28.06
C HIS A 20 -100.49 -36.74 -29.25
N PHE A 21 -99.70 -37.79 -29.49
CA PHE A 21 -98.82 -37.89 -30.67
C PHE A 21 -99.29 -38.98 -31.65
N VAL A 22 -99.25 -38.67 -32.96
CA VAL A 22 -99.56 -39.53 -34.12
C VAL A 22 -98.55 -39.23 -35.24
N ASP A 23 -98.13 -40.24 -35.99
CA ASP A 23 -97.12 -40.15 -37.07
C ASP A 23 -97.67 -39.49 -38.37
N THR A 24 -96.81 -38.74 -39.06
CA THR A 24 -97.06 -38.08 -40.37
C THR A 24 -95.85 -38.22 -41.32
N GLU A 25 -96.05 -38.06 -42.63
CA GLU A 25 -95.04 -38.31 -43.68
C GLU A 25 -93.87 -37.29 -43.70
N PRO A 26 -92.67 -37.66 -44.21
CA PRO A 26 -91.48 -36.81 -44.17
C PRO A 26 -91.42 -35.76 -45.30
N GLU A 27 -91.26 -34.48 -44.96
CA GLU A 27 -90.94 -33.38 -45.87
C GLU A 27 -89.43 -33.08 -45.91
N THR A 28 -88.90 -32.71 -47.10
CA THR A 28 -87.51 -32.24 -47.26
C THR A 28 -87.47 -30.73 -47.04
N ILE A 29 -86.83 -30.24 -45.97
CA ILE A 29 -86.86 -28.79 -45.63
C ILE A 29 -85.66 -28.03 -46.21
N ILE A 30 -84.46 -28.63 -46.24
CA ILE A 30 -83.22 -27.91 -46.59
C ILE A 30 -82.28 -28.78 -47.45
N ASP A 31 -81.72 -28.16 -48.49
CA ASP A 31 -80.65 -28.67 -49.35
C ASP A 31 -79.44 -27.73 -49.26
N ILE A 32 -78.23 -28.26 -49.06
CA ILE A 32 -77.00 -27.47 -48.91
C ILE A 32 -75.97 -27.96 -49.94
N LYS A 33 -75.60 -27.06 -50.87
CA LYS A 33 -74.65 -27.34 -51.95
C LYS A 33 -73.19 -27.14 -51.50
N PRO A 34 -72.23 -27.98 -51.93
CA PRO A 34 -70.82 -27.86 -51.54
C PRO A 34 -70.16 -26.57 -52.05
N SER A 35 -69.35 -25.91 -51.20
CA SER A 35 -68.60 -24.69 -51.57
C SER A 35 -67.31 -25.01 -52.33
N GLU A 36 -66.97 -24.20 -53.34
CA GLU A 36 -65.76 -24.37 -54.15
C GLU A 36 -64.47 -24.15 -53.36
N GLU A 37 -64.51 -23.33 -52.31
CA GLU A 37 -63.35 -23.05 -51.44
C GLU A 37 -62.77 -24.31 -50.79
N TYR A 38 -63.64 -25.26 -50.40
CA TYR A 38 -63.17 -26.51 -49.80
C TYR A 38 -62.67 -27.50 -50.85
N LYS A 39 -63.12 -27.38 -52.11
CA LYS A 39 -62.67 -28.22 -53.22
C LYS A 39 -61.18 -27.98 -53.53
N ALA A 40 -60.71 -26.74 -53.41
CA ALA A 40 -59.31 -26.38 -53.63
C ALA A 40 -58.35 -26.91 -52.54
N LYS A 41 -58.86 -27.20 -51.33
CA LYS A 41 -58.05 -27.71 -50.21
C LYS A 41 -57.93 -29.23 -50.20
N TYR A 42 -58.43 -29.91 -51.23
CA TYR A 42 -58.35 -31.36 -51.29
C TYR A 42 -56.91 -31.82 -51.58
N ILE A 43 -56.28 -32.48 -50.59
CA ILE A 43 -54.96 -33.08 -50.71
C ILE A 43 -55.09 -34.58 -50.49
N THR A 44 -54.62 -35.38 -51.45
CA THR A 44 -54.66 -36.85 -51.43
C THR A 44 -53.67 -37.39 -50.40
N ARG A 45 -54.16 -38.10 -49.36
CA ARG A 45 -53.34 -38.81 -48.37
C ARG A 45 -53.19 -40.29 -48.75
N GLU A 46 -51.99 -40.84 -48.55
CA GLU A 46 -51.71 -42.27 -48.74
C GLU A 46 -52.53 -43.16 -47.78
N PRO A 47 -52.96 -44.36 -48.23
CA PRO A 47 -53.83 -45.24 -47.46
C PRO A 47 -53.10 -45.82 -46.24
N ARG A 48 -53.49 -45.38 -45.04
CA ARG A 48 -53.23 -46.09 -43.78
C ARG A 48 -54.48 -46.89 -43.41
N ALA A 49 -54.29 -48.15 -43.04
CA ALA A 49 -55.34 -48.96 -42.44
C ALA A 49 -55.74 -48.34 -41.10
N VAL A 50 -56.87 -47.64 -41.10
CA VAL A 50 -57.55 -47.14 -39.91
C VAL A 50 -58.88 -47.86 -39.88
N GLY A 51 -59.03 -48.84 -38.99
CA GLY A 51 -60.30 -49.52 -38.80
C GLY A 51 -61.15 -48.72 -37.84
N VAL A 52 -62.38 -48.34 -38.20
CA VAL A 52 -63.38 -47.97 -37.20
C VAL A 52 -64.79 -48.38 -37.65
N GLN A 53 -65.54 -48.78 -36.63
CA GLN A 53 -66.72 -49.64 -36.47
C GLN A 53 -68.03 -49.20 -37.16
N ALA A 54 -68.78 -50.16 -37.71
CA ALA A 54 -70.10 -49.97 -38.36
C ALA A 54 -71.28 -50.21 -37.40
N VAL A 55 -71.23 -49.60 -36.21
CA VAL A 55 -72.32 -49.61 -35.20
C VAL A 55 -72.77 -48.17 -34.98
N ALA A 56 -74.09 -47.92 -34.97
CA ALA A 56 -74.65 -46.58 -34.80
C ALA A 56 -74.25 -45.97 -33.45
N GLU A 57 -73.72 -44.75 -33.48
CA GLU A 57 -73.34 -43.99 -32.29
C GLU A 57 -74.59 -43.61 -31.49
N LEU A 58 -74.72 -44.18 -30.28
CA LEU A 58 -75.75 -43.80 -29.31
C LEU A 58 -75.15 -42.75 -28.36
N SER A 59 -75.88 -41.65 -28.14
CA SER A 59 -75.50 -40.63 -27.16
C SER A 59 -75.86 -41.08 -25.75
N ASP A 60 -74.87 -41.27 -24.88
CA ASP A 60 -75.10 -41.58 -23.47
C ASP A 60 -75.28 -40.27 -22.67
N HIS A 61 -76.23 -40.25 -21.74
CA HIS A 61 -76.53 -39.08 -20.91
C HIS A 61 -76.44 -39.46 -19.43
N PHE A 62 -75.29 -39.19 -18.84
CA PHE A 62 -75.08 -39.37 -17.41
C PHE A 62 -75.63 -38.16 -16.66
N THR A 63 -76.62 -38.37 -15.80
CA THR A 63 -76.99 -37.36 -14.80
C THR A 63 -76.53 -37.85 -13.46
N ASN A 64 -75.38 -37.33 -13.03
CA ASN A 64 -74.85 -37.57 -11.71
C ASN A 64 -75.44 -36.51 -10.78
N THR A 65 -76.20 -36.93 -9.76
CA THR A 65 -76.47 -36.05 -8.62
C THR A 65 -75.28 -36.15 -7.68
N GLU A 66 -74.62 -35.03 -7.45
CA GLU A 66 -73.52 -34.96 -6.49
C GLU A 66 -74.03 -35.31 -5.09
N THR A 67 -73.43 -36.34 -4.48
CA THR A 67 -73.78 -36.79 -3.13
C THR A 67 -73.33 -35.73 -2.13
N HIS A 68 -74.28 -35.06 -1.47
CA HIS A 68 -73.96 -34.06 -0.46
C HIS A 68 -73.60 -34.75 0.86
N GLU A 69 -72.30 -34.84 1.16
CA GLU A 69 -71.82 -35.40 2.42
C GLU A 69 -72.08 -34.42 3.57
N SER A 70 -72.98 -34.77 4.50
CA SER A 70 -73.11 -34.08 5.77
C SER A 70 -72.12 -34.65 6.78
N LYS A 71 -71.27 -33.81 7.36
CA LYS A 71 -70.29 -34.22 8.38
C LYS A 71 -70.75 -33.76 9.76
N GLU A 72 -71.00 -34.72 10.64
CA GLU A 72 -71.19 -34.44 12.07
C GLU A 72 -69.83 -34.10 12.69
N GLN A 73 -69.73 -32.92 13.30
CA GLN A 73 -68.53 -32.50 14.02
C GLN A 73 -68.85 -32.44 15.51
N GLY A 74 -68.15 -33.26 16.29
CA GLY A 74 -68.03 -33.13 17.74
C GLY A 74 -66.68 -32.53 18.11
N MET A 75 -66.63 -31.73 19.17
CA MET A 75 -65.39 -31.14 19.69
C MET A 75 -64.93 -31.93 20.92
N ASN A 76 -63.76 -32.55 20.86
CA ASN A 76 -63.12 -33.21 22.00
C ASN A 76 -62.03 -32.28 22.56
N HIS A 77 -62.28 -31.66 23.71
CA HIS A 77 -61.21 -31.05 24.51
C HIS A 77 -60.54 -32.13 25.35
N LEU A 78 -59.29 -32.48 25.04
CA LEU A 78 -58.48 -33.38 25.85
C LEU A 78 -57.60 -32.55 26.80
N GLU A 79 -58.14 -32.22 27.97
CA GLU A 79 -57.37 -31.61 29.05
C GLU A 79 -57.13 -32.64 30.17
N GLY A 80 -55.93 -33.25 30.17
CA GLY A 80 -55.42 -34.04 31.29
C GLY A 80 -55.64 -35.57 31.22
N GLY A 81 -54.75 -36.29 31.91
CA GLY A 81 -54.73 -37.76 32.04
C GLY A 81 -55.10 -38.24 33.46
N TRP A 82 -56.05 -37.56 34.09
CA TRP A 82 -56.51 -37.94 35.42
C TRP A 82 -57.31 -39.26 35.36
N PRO A 83 -57.29 -40.09 36.41
CA PRO A 83 -58.16 -41.27 36.47
C PRO A 83 -59.63 -40.88 36.33
N LYS A 84 -60.45 -41.81 35.83
CA LYS A 84 -61.88 -41.58 35.53
C LYS A 84 -62.70 -41.04 36.71
N ASP A 85 -62.27 -41.31 37.93
CA ASP A 85 -62.99 -40.94 39.17
C ASP A 85 -62.68 -39.51 39.65
N VAL A 86 -61.74 -38.82 39.02
CA VAL A 86 -61.32 -37.46 39.41
C VAL A 86 -61.95 -36.44 38.47
N ASP A 87 -62.87 -35.63 39.01
CA ASP A 87 -63.49 -34.53 38.29
C ASP A 87 -62.46 -33.42 38.00
N THR A 88 -62.06 -33.28 36.74
CA THR A 88 -61.02 -32.34 36.30
C THR A 88 -61.47 -30.88 36.34
N ALA A 89 -62.77 -30.60 36.41
CA ALA A 89 -63.32 -29.25 36.50
C ALA A 89 -63.20 -28.67 37.92
N LYS A 90 -63.07 -29.52 38.95
CA LYS A 90 -62.96 -29.09 40.35
C LYS A 90 -61.53 -29.19 40.86
N LEU A 91 -60.92 -28.05 41.18
CA LEU A 91 -59.57 -27.96 41.78
C LEU A 91 -59.44 -28.79 43.06
N SER A 92 -60.47 -28.78 43.92
CA SER A 92 -60.48 -29.55 45.17
C SER A 92 -60.39 -31.07 44.97
N SER A 93 -60.91 -31.59 43.85
CA SER A 93 -60.85 -33.02 43.53
C SER A 93 -59.46 -33.42 43.05
N LYS A 94 -58.79 -32.57 42.26
CA LYS A 94 -57.38 -32.73 41.88
C LYS A 94 -56.48 -32.72 43.10
N GLU A 95 -56.63 -31.72 43.98
CA GLU A 95 -55.84 -31.59 45.21
C GLU A 95 -56.04 -32.79 46.15
N ARG A 96 -57.28 -33.29 46.28
CA ARG A 96 -57.55 -34.48 47.10
C ARG A 96 -56.87 -35.71 46.52
N TYR A 97 -56.86 -35.88 45.20
CA TYR A 97 -56.19 -37.00 44.54
C TYR A 97 -54.66 -36.90 44.65
N ILE A 98 -54.09 -35.70 44.45
CA ILE A 98 -52.66 -35.44 44.68
C ILE A 98 -52.29 -35.77 46.13
N LYS A 99 -53.02 -35.24 47.11
CA LYS A 99 -52.80 -35.54 48.53
C LYS A 99 -52.92 -37.03 48.85
N LYS A 100 -53.76 -37.77 48.14
CA LYS A 100 -53.88 -39.23 48.30
C LYS A 100 -52.61 -39.94 47.83
N ILE A 101 -52.00 -39.50 46.73
CA ILE A 101 -50.73 -40.04 46.22
C ILE A 101 -49.56 -39.60 47.12
N GLU A 102 -49.49 -38.32 47.49
CA GLU A 102 -48.42 -37.79 48.35
C GLU A 102 -48.38 -38.48 49.73
N ASN A 103 -49.54 -38.86 50.26
CA ASN A 103 -49.63 -39.57 51.54
C ASN A 103 -49.34 -41.08 51.43
N ASN A 104 -49.08 -41.62 50.23
CA ASN A 104 -48.70 -43.01 50.06
C ASN A 104 -47.22 -43.21 50.42
N ILE A 105 -46.97 -44.00 51.46
CA ILE A 105 -45.63 -44.19 52.03
C ILE A 105 -44.70 -44.94 51.06
N GLU A 106 -45.24 -45.88 50.27
CA GLU A 106 -44.45 -46.64 49.28
C GLU A 106 -43.93 -45.72 48.17
N ASP A 107 -44.78 -44.80 47.69
CA ASP A 107 -44.41 -43.81 46.68
C ASP A 107 -43.37 -42.84 47.24
N LEU A 108 -43.51 -42.41 48.50
CA LEU A 108 -42.53 -41.55 49.16
C LEU A 108 -41.15 -42.22 49.28
N ASN A 109 -41.12 -43.50 49.65
CA ASN A 109 -39.87 -44.27 49.74
C ASN A 109 -39.20 -44.44 48.37
N SER A 110 -39.98 -44.69 47.31
CA SER A 110 -39.44 -44.76 45.95
C SER A 110 -38.92 -43.40 45.45
N PHE A 111 -39.60 -42.30 45.81
CA PHE A 111 -39.14 -40.96 45.51
C PHE A 111 -37.82 -40.62 46.22
N ILE A 112 -37.68 -40.98 47.50
CA ILE A 112 -36.44 -40.77 48.25
C ILE A 112 -35.29 -41.56 47.63
N ALA A 113 -35.51 -42.82 47.25
CA ALA A 113 -34.49 -43.64 46.58
C ALA A 113 -34.04 -43.05 45.22
N LEU A 114 -35.00 -42.51 44.45
CA LEU A 114 -34.70 -41.83 43.18
C LEU A 114 -34.00 -40.48 43.40
N ARG A 115 -34.37 -39.76 44.45
CA ARG A 115 -33.71 -38.51 44.83
C ARG A 115 -32.23 -38.74 45.11
N ASP A 116 -31.88 -39.72 45.94
CA ASP A 116 -30.48 -40.00 46.28
C ASP A 116 -29.67 -40.38 45.03
N SER A 117 -30.28 -41.14 44.12
CA SER A 117 -29.68 -41.49 42.83
C SER A 117 -29.50 -40.28 41.91
N ALA A 118 -30.50 -39.41 41.82
CA ALA A 118 -30.43 -38.19 41.00
C ALA A 118 -29.44 -37.18 41.57
N GLU A 119 -29.39 -37.03 42.90
CA GLU A 119 -28.48 -36.14 43.61
C GLU A 119 -27.02 -36.54 43.35
N TYR A 120 -26.71 -37.83 43.34
CA TYR A 120 -25.39 -38.34 42.94
C TYR A 120 -24.99 -37.88 41.53
N TYR A 121 -25.85 -38.07 40.51
CA TYR A 121 -25.53 -37.69 39.13
C TYR A 121 -25.43 -36.17 38.93
N ILE A 122 -26.24 -35.39 39.65
CA ILE A 122 -26.16 -33.93 39.64
C ILE A 122 -24.82 -33.47 40.22
N GLN A 123 -24.43 -34.00 41.38
CA GLN A 123 -23.13 -33.69 42.00
C GLN A 123 -21.96 -34.12 41.11
N GLN A 124 -22.07 -35.28 40.45
CA GLN A 124 -21.07 -35.76 39.50
C GLN A 124 -20.90 -34.81 38.31
N ASN A 125 -22.01 -34.37 37.69
CA ASN A 125 -21.95 -33.42 36.56
C ASN A 125 -21.41 -32.04 36.98
N ASN A 126 -21.68 -31.62 38.21
CA ASN A 126 -21.16 -30.37 38.76
C ASN A 126 -19.68 -30.47 39.17
N SER A 127 -19.17 -31.68 39.44
CA SER A 127 -17.77 -31.87 39.84
C SER A 127 -16.79 -31.50 38.73
N ILE A 128 -17.09 -31.92 37.49
CA ILE A 128 -16.27 -31.66 36.31
C ILE A 128 -17.21 -31.54 35.10
N ASN A 129 -17.14 -30.41 34.39
CA ASN A 129 -17.85 -30.24 33.13
C ASN A 129 -17.11 -30.98 32.00
N ILE A 130 -17.48 -32.24 31.77
CA ILE A 130 -16.89 -33.12 30.75
C ILE A 130 -17.10 -32.58 29.33
N PHE A 131 -18.11 -31.74 29.12
CA PHE A 131 -18.42 -31.13 27.81
C PHE A 131 -17.76 -29.75 27.62
N GLY A 132 -17.00 -29.28 28.61
CA GLY A 132 -16.22 -28.06 28.53
C GLY A 132 -15.01 -28.23 27.62
N SER A 133 -15.10 -27.71 26.39
CA SER A 133 -13.95 -27.63 25.48
C SER A 133 -13.04 -26.47 25.88
N TYR A 134 -11.85 -26.76 26.39
CA TYR A 134 -10.82 -25.76 26.67
C TYR A 134 -10.28 -25.17 25.35
N PHE A 135 -9.89 -23.88 25.37
CA PHE A 135 -9.32 -23.16 24.22
C PHE A 135 -10.24 -23.05 22.98
N LYS A 136 -11.54 -22.84 23.18
CA LYS A 136 -12.49 -22.55 22.09
C LYS A 136 -12.20 -21.24 21.36
N GLU A 137 -11.67 -20.26 22.09
CA GLU A 137 -11.15 -19.03 21.51
C GLU A 137 -9.72 -19.28 21.02
N LYS A 138 -9.40 -18.78 19.82
CA LYS A 138 -8.12 -18.99 19.12
C LYS A 138 -6.97 -18.90 20.12
N THR A 139 -6.23 -19.99 20.29
CA THR A 139 -4.93 -19.95 20.95
C THR A 139 -4.06 -18.93 20.22
N LEU A 140 -3.55 -17.94 20.94
CA LEU A 140 -2.47 -17.09 20.43
C LEU A 140 -1.32 -18.04 20.05
N ASP A 141 -1.06 -18.18 18.76
CA ASP A 141 0.07 -18.94 18.28
C ASP A 141 1.32 -18.11 18.60
N PHE A 142 2.10 -18.56 19.58
CA PHE A 142 3.38 -17.94 19.93
C PHE A 142 4.49 -18.37 18.96
N GLY A 143 4.14 -18.93 17.80
CA GLY A 143 5.04 -19.10 16.68
C GLY A 143 5.78 -17.78 16.43
N SER A 144 7.05 -17.75 16.81
CA SER A 144 7.97 -16.70 16.38
C SER A 144 8.04 -16.81 14.86
N GLU A 145 7.26 -15.98 14.17
CA GLU A 145 7.45 -15.78 12.75
C GLU A 145 8.84 -15.18 12.57
N ARG A 146 9.77 -16.03 12.14
CA ARG A 146 11.12 -15.58 11.83
C ARG A 146 11.02 -14.59 10.68
N SER A 147 11.50 -13.39 10.91
CA SER A 147 11.69 -12.40 9.84
C SER A 147 12.53 -13.04 8.74
N MET A 148 11.98 -13.13 7.53
CA MET A 148 12.60 -13.74 6.37
C MET A 148 12.30 -12.91 5.13
N VAL A 149 13.22 -12.93 4.17
CA VAL A 149 12.99 -12.38 2.84
C VAL A 149 13.34 -13.47 1.83
N LYS A 150 12.42 -13.77 0.92
CA LYS A 150 12.55 -14.84 -0.08
C LYS A 150 12.69 -14.24 -1.47
N THR A 151 13.65 -14.72 -2.27
CA THR A 151 13.70 -14.39 -3.70
C THR A 151 12.63 -15.19 -4.46
N LEU A 152 11.75 -14.48 -5.17
CA LEU A 152 10.69 -15.07 -5.98
C LEU A 152 11.15 -15.30 -7.42
N SER A 153 11.64 -14.24 -8.06
CA SER A 153 12.05 -14.27 -9.47
C SER A 153 13.23 -13.32 -9.71
N VAL A 154 13.89 -13.50 -10.84
CA VAL A 154 15.00 -12.66 -11.28
C VAL A 154 14.77 -12.29 -12.74
N PHE A 155 14.53 -11.01 -12.98
CA PHE A 155 14.43 -10.44 -14.32
C PHE A 155 15.85 -10.11 -14.79
N LYS A 156 16.24 -10.63 -15.94
CA LYS A 156 17.56 -10.41 -16.50
C LYS A 156 17.44 -9.57 -17.75
N ASP A 157 18.30 -8.55 -17.86
CA ASP A 157 18.43 -7.78 -19.08
C ASP A 157 18.66 -8.71 -20.30
N PRO A 158 17.80 -8.67 -21.33
CA PRO A 158 17.99 -9.43 -22.57
C PRO A 158 19.24 -9.01 -23.36
N CYS A 159 19.80 -7.83 -23.07
CA CYS A 159 21.03 -7.36 -23.69
C CYS A 159 22.22 -8.29 -23.36
N GLN A 160 23.05 -8.57 -24.37
CA GLN A 160 24.26 -9.39 -24.20
C GLN A 160 25.31 -8.70 -23.34
N ASP A 161 25.44 -7.38 -23.49
CA ASP A 161 26.30 -6.55 -22.66
C ASP A 161 25.60 -6.23 -21.34
N LYS A 162 26.30 -6.43 -20.22
CA LYS A 162 25.75 -6.17 -18.88
C LYS A 162 25.62 -4.67 -18.65
N ARG A 163 24.40 -4.19 -18.49
CA ARG A 163 24.07 -2.81 -18.13
C ARG A 163 23.61 -2.77 -16.68
N THR A 164 23.95 -1.71 -15.95
CA THR A 164 23.56 -1.59 -14.54
C THR A 164 22.09 -1.20 -14.46
N VAL A 165 21.36 -1.78 -13.51
CA VAL A 165 19.99 -1.37 -13.23
C VAL A 165 20.02 -0.05 -12.45
N SER A 166 19.65 1.04 -13.11
CA SER A 166 19.80 2.39 -12.54
C SER A 166 18.62 2.79 -11.66
N LYS A 167 17.38 2.53 -12.10
CA LYS A 167 16.16 2.85 -11.36
C LYS A 167 15.05 1.84 -11.66
N ILE A 168 14.21 1.61 -10.67
CA ILE A 168 13.05 0.72 -10.75
C ILE A 168 11.80 1.50 -10.32
N SER A 169 10.71 1.33 -11.05
CA SER A 169 9.40 1.87 -10.70
C SER A 169 8.32 0.80 -10.81
N TRP A 170 7.53 0.68 -9.76
CA TRP A 170 6.34 -0.17 -9.74
C TRP A 170 5.16 0.48 -10.45
N LEU A 171 4.31 -0.35 -11.03
CA LEU A 171 2.96 0.04 -11.44
C LEU A 171 2.13 0.40 -10.20
N PRO A 172 1.64 1.64 -10.05
CA PRO A 172 1.05 2.09 -8.78
C PRO A 172 -0.26 1.38 -8.38
N SER A 173 -1.01 0.87 -9.37
CA SER A 173 -2.35 0.32 -9.15
C SER A 173 -2.38 -1.01 -8.41
N ASP A 174 -1.58 -1.97 -8.85
CA ASP A 174 -1.60 -3.35 -8.34
C ASP A 174 -0.19 -3.92 -8.11
N GLY A 175 0.87 -3.22 -8.54
CA GLY A 175 2.24 -3.71 -8.48
C GLY A 175 2.49 -4.96 -9.33
N SER A 176 1.65 -5.24 -10.35
CA SER A 176 1.83 -6.40 -11.23
C SER A 176 2.99 -6.22 -12.21
N LYS A 177 3.34 -4.97 -12.53
CA LYS A 177 4.40 -4.63 -13.48
C LYS A 177 5.51 -3.77 -12.88
N LEU A 178 6.69 -3.92 -13.45
CA LEU A 178 7.94 -3.29 -13.05
C LEU A 178 8.60 -2.63 -14.25
N ALA A 179 8.68 -1.30 -14.24
CA ALA A 179 9.49 -0.56 -15.20
C ALA A 179 10.93 -0.47 -14.69
N VAL A 180 11.88 -0.93 -15.50
CA VAL A 180 13.29 -1.04 -15.14
C VAL A 180 14.13 -0.28 -16.16
N ALA A 181 14.90 0.68 -15.66
CA ALA A 181 15.87 1.44 -16.45
C ALA A 181 17.26 0.79 -16.34
N TYR A 182 17.94 0.74 -17.48
CA TYR A 182 19.28 0.17 -17.61
C TYR A 182 20.21 1.22 -18.20
N ALA A 183 21.27 1.53 -17.45
CA ALA A 183 22.29 2.48 -17.88
C ALA A 183 23.68 1.98 -17.51
N ASN A 184 24.69 2.41 -18.25
CA ASN A 184 26.08 2.30 -17.84
C ASN A 184 26.61 3.71 -17.57
N LEU A 185 26.82 4.02 -16.29
CA LEU A 185 27.30 5.33 -15.85
C LEU A 185 28.83 5.42 -15.80
N ASP A 186 29.55 4.32 -16.10
CA ASP A 186 31.01 4.33 -16.17
C ASP A 186 31.46 5.07 -17.45
N PHE A 187 31.89 6.33 -17.27
CA PHE A 187 32.18 7.36 -18.31
C PHE A 187 33.16 6.95 -19.44
N GLN A 188 33.80 5.79 -19.38
CA GLN A 188 34.72 5.28 -20.42
C GLN A 188 34.42 3.85 -20.87
N SER A 189 33.42 3.21 -20.25
CA SER A 189 33.01 1.82 -20.50
C SER A 189 31.94 1.71 -21.58
N SER A 190 31.34 2.83 -22.00
CA SER A 190 30.28 2.87 -23.01
C SER A 190 30.84 2.56 -24.40
N SER A 191 30.73 1.30 -24.81
CA SER A 191 30.97 0.92 -26.20
C SER A 191 29.83 1.47 -27.08
N LYS A 192 30.14 1.92 -28.31
CA LYS A 192 29.18 2.58 -29.23
C LYS A 192 28.01 1.69 -29.71
N LYS A 193 27.88 0.45 -29.22
CA LYS A 193 26.91 -0.55 -29.69
C LYS A 193 25.91 -1.02 -28.63
N ILE A 194 25.99 -0.50 -27.40
CA ILE A 194 25.08 -0.90 -26.33
C ILE A 194 23.66 -0.38 -26.67
N PRO A 195 22.63 -1.25 -26.68
CA PRO A 195 21.26 -0.82 -26.91
C PRO A 195 20.79 0.09 -25.76
N THR A 196 19.97 1.10 -26.08
CA THR A 196 19.42 2.04 -25.10
C THR A 196 18.13 1.54 -24.44
N ASN A 197 17.65 0.36 -24.85
CA ASN A 197 16.34 -0.15 -24.48
C ASN A 197 16.15 -0.32 -22.96
N ALA A 198 15.00 0.09 -22.47
CA ALA A 198 14.52 -0.23 -21.12
C ALA A 198 13.33 -1.20 -21.21
N TYR A 199 12.95 -1.80 -20.10
CA TYR A 199 11.96 -2.87 -20.12
C TYR A 199 10.91 -2.71 -19.03
N ILE A 200 9.67 -3.03 -19.38
CA ILE A 200 8.59 -3.26 -18.43
C ILE A 200 8.43 -4.78 -18.29
N TRP A 201 8.56 -5.27 -17.08
CA TRP A 201 8.43 -6.68 -16.73
C TRP A 201 7.10 -6.95 -16.03
N ASP A 202 6.50 -8.10 -16.29
CA ASP A 202 5.39 -8.61 -15.50
C ASP A 202 5.96 -9.48 -14.37
N VAL A 203 5.46 -9.29 -13.15
CA VAL A 203 5.83 -10.08 -11.97
C VAL A 203 5.58 -11.58 -12.19
N ASN A 204 4.55 -11.93 -12.95
CA ASN A 204 4.18 -13.32 -13.22
C ASN A 204 5.03 -13.96 -14.32
N ASN A 205 5.58 -13.17 -15.25
CA ASN A 205 6.38 -13.66 -16.37
C ASN A 205 7.78 -13.04 -16.35
N ALA A 206 8.74 -13.76 -15.77
CA ALA A 206 10.11 -13.26 -15.61
C ALA A 206 11.04 -13.55 -16.79
N ASN A 207 10.61 -14.34 -17.78
CA ASN A 207 11.49 -14.81 -18.86
C ASN A 207 11.61 -13.80 -20.01
N GLU A 208 10.55 -13.04 -20.26
CA GLU A 208 10.50 -12.05 -21.33
C GLU A 208 9.91 -10.73 -20.83
N PRO A 209 10.39 -9.58 -21.33
CA PRO A 209 9.79 -8.30 -21.00
C PRO A 209 8.42 -8.17 -21.68
N ASP A 210 7.46 -7.60 -20.96
CA ASP A 210 6.10 -7.31 -21.46
C ASP A 210 6.11 -6.18 -22.49
N VAL A 211 6.88 -5.10 -22.21
CA VAL A 211 7.08 -4.00 -23.15
C VAL A 211 8.56 -3.62 -23.20
N THR A 212 9.08 -3.44 -24.41
CA THR A 212 10.43 -2.91 -24.65
C THR A 212 10.35 -1.43 -24.98
N LEU A 213 10.85 -0.58 -24.10
CA LEU A 213 10.93 0.87 -24.31
C LEU A 213 12.19 1.22 -25.12
N THR A 214 12.04 2.01 -26.17
CA THR A 214 13.14 2.42 -27.07
C THR A 214 13.40 3.93 -26.95
N PRO A 215 14.19 4.36 -25.95
CA PRO A 215 14.56 5.76 -25.78
C PRO A 215 15.70 6.16 -26.73
N SER A 216 15.75 7.44 -27.09
CA SER A 216 16.84 8.06 -27.85
C SER A 216 18.23 7.96 -27.19
N SER A 217 18.30 7.81 -25.87
CA SER A 217 19.53 7.63 -25.08
C SER A 217 19.26 6.75 -23.86
N HIS A 218 20.30 6.26 -23.18
CA HIS A 218 20.16 5.37 -22.02
C HIS A 218 19.31 6.03 -20.92
N LEU A 219 18.30 5.32 -20.43
CA LEU A 219 17.49 5.79 -19.30
C LEU A 219 18.26 5.60 -18.00
N VAL A 220 18.47 6.71 -17.29
CA VAL A 220 19.07 6.72 -15.95
C VAL A 220 17.97 6.66 -14.89
N SER A 221 16.88 7.40 -15.10
CA SER A 221 15.72 7.39 -14.22
C SER A 221 14.45 7.01 -14.98
N ILE A 222 13.51 6.34 -14.29
CA ILE A 222 12.21 5.95 -14.83
C ILE A 222 11.17 5.96 -13.71
N ARG A 223 9.96 6.48 -13.98
CA ARG A 223 8.83 6.46 -13.05
C ARG A 223 7.49 6.33 -13.76
N TYR A 224 6.63 5.45 -13.25
CA TYR A 224 5.21 5.43 -13.59
C TYR A 224 4.49 6.66 -13.09
N ASN A 225 3.50 7.13 -13.86
CA ASN A 225 2.59 8.16 -13.39
C ASN A 225 1.68 7.57 -12.27
N PRO A 226 1.57 8.24 -11.10
CA PRO A 226 0.79 7.74 -9.97
C PRO A 226 -0.73 7.66 -10.21
N LYS A 227 -1.26 8.34 -11.24
CA LYS A 227 -2.69 8.30 -11.57
C LYS A 227 -3.00 7.59 -12.89
N ASP A 228 -2.18 7.79 -13.91
CA ASP A 228 -2.35 7.12 -15.20
C ASP A 228 -1.33 6.00 -15.38
N ASN A 229 -1.78 4.78 -15.12
CA ASN A 229 -0.97 3.57 -15.22
C ASN A 229 -0.29 3.34 -16.57
N ASN A 230 -0.73 4.03 -17.63
CA ASN A 230 -0.23 3.80 -18.99
C ASN A 230 0.94 4.69 -19.33
N ILE A 231 1.12 5.78 -18.58
CA ILE A 231 2.14 6.79 -18.83
C ILE A 231 3.36 6.52 -17.96
N VAL A 232 4.53 6.50 -18.60
CA VAL A 232 5.83 6.35 -17.95
C VAL A 232 6.72 7.52 -18.37
N ALA A 233 7.36 8.18 -17.41
CA ALA A 233 8.38 9.18 -17.69
C ALA A 233 9.77 8.59 -17.51
N GLY A 234 10.69 8.94 -18.40
CA GLY A 234 12.09 8.54 -18.38
C GLY A 234 13.04 9.74 -18.47
N GLY A 235 14.09 9.73 -17.68
CA GLY A 235 15.19 10.68 -17.75
C GLY A 235 16.41 10.04 -18.39
N CYS A 236 16.92 10.66 -19.46
CA CYS A 236 18.03 10.13 -20.23
C CYS A 236 19.40 10.61 -19.72
N TYR A 237 20.45 9.89 -20.12
CA TYR A 237 21.84 10.24 -19.84
C TYR A 237 22.30 11.56 -20.48
N ASN A 238 21.71 11.94 -21.61
CA ASN A 238 22.02 13.20 -22.31
C ASN A 238 21.23 14.42 -21.77
N GLY A 239 20.53 14.26 -20.65
CA GLY A 239 19.75 15.32 -20.02
C GLY A 239 18.36 15.55 -20.60
N VAL A 240 17.96 14.80 -21.63
CA VAL A 240 16.62 14.86 -22.24
C VAL A 240 15.61 14.04 -21.43
N VAL A 241 14.36 14.50 -21.41
CA VAL A 241 13.24 13.77 -20.82
C VAL A 241 12.37 13.17 -21.91
N CYS A 242 11.91 11.95 -21.69
CA CYS A 242 11.00 11.25 -22.60
C CYS A 242 9.76 10.73 -21.85
N ILE A 243 8.65 10.65 -22.57
CA ILE A 243 7.39 10.09 -22.09
C ILE A 243 6.99 8.93 -22.99
N PHE A 244 6.63 7.82 -22.37
CA PHE A 244 6.15 6.60 -23.02
C PHE A 244 4.68 6.38 -22.66
N ASP A 245 3.89 5.90 -23.63
CA ASP A 245 2.53 5.43 -23.43
C ASP A 245 2.48 3.94 -23.80
N THR A 246 2.32 3.09 -22.79
CA THR A 246 2.30 1.63 -22.93
C THR A 246 1.23 1.12 -23.89
N ARG A 247 0.16 1.90 -24.16
CA ARG A 247 -0.89 1.55 -25.11
C ARG A 247 -0.45 1.72 -26.57
N LYS A 248 0.52 2.60 -26.82
CA LYS A 248 1.06 2.90 -28.15
C LYS A 248 2.31 2.08 -28.47
N GLY A 249 2.67 1.14 -27.60
CA GLY A 249 3.89 0.35 -27.69
C GLY A 249 5.01 0.95 -26.83
N GLY A 250 6.24 0.74 -27.25
CA GLY A 250 7.43 1.14 -26.49
C GLY A 250 8.21 2.33 -27.05
N GLU A 251 7.74 2.93 -28.14
CA GLU A 251 8.38 4.13 -28.71
C GLU A 251 8.09 5.37 -27.86
N GLU A 252 9.02 6.31 -27.89
CA GLU A 252 8.90 7.60 -27.21
C GLU A 252 7.79 8.45 -27.84
N VAL A 253 6.78 8.81 -27.05
CA VAL A 253 5.61 9.57 -27.50
C VAL A 253 5.91 11.06 -27.51
N LEU A 254 6.61 11.53 -26.49
CA LEU A 254 7.06 12.91 -26.35
C LEU A 254 8.51 12.93 -25.87
N ILE A 255 9.28 13.88 -26.39
CA ILE A 255 10.67 14.12 -26.05
C ILE A 255 10.88 15.62 -25.85
N SER A 256 11.73 15.99 -24.90
CA SER A 256 12.08 17.40 -24.67
C SER A 256 13.20 17.86 -25.62
N ASP A 257 13.28 19.17 -25.85
CA ASP A 257 14.33 19.73 -26.69
C ASP A 257 15.67 19.75 -25.95
N LEU A 258 16.74 19.30 -26.60
CA LEU A 258 18.10 19.26 -26.00
C LEU A 258 18.57 20.65 -25.51
N LYS A 259 18.08 21.74 -26.11
CA LYS A 259 18.49 23.11 -25.75
C LYS A 259 17.91 23.60 -24.42
N THR A 260 16.73 23.11 -24.07
CA THR A 260 15.94 23.54 -22.90
C THR A 260 15.97 22.51 -21.77
N SER A 261 16.58 21.35 -22.02
CA SER A 261 16.70 20.24 -21.08
C SER A 261 17.99 20.35 -20.24
N HIS A 262 18.20 19.37 -19.35
CA HIS A 262 19.43 19.28 -18.56
C HIS A 262 20.65 19.09 -19.48
N ARG A 263 21.82 19.48 -18.98
CA ARG A 263 23.10 19.28 -19.70
C ARG A 263 23.80 17.99 -19.32
N ASP A 264 23.44 17.46 -18.16
CA ASP A 264 24.00 16.29 -17.53
C ASP A 264 22.94 15.18 -17.36
N PRO A 265 23.33 13.96 -16.97
CA PRO A 265 22.40 12.85 -16.75
C PRO A 265 21.31 13.17 -15.72
N ILE A 266 20.08 12.74 -15.99
CA ILE A 266 18.96 12.90 -15.05
C ILE A 266 18.94 11.71 -14.07
N TYR A 267 19.45 11.94 -12.86
CA TYR A 267 19.58 10.90 -11.83
C TYR A 267 18.25 10.53 -11.17
N ASP A 268 17.35 11.49 -11.01
CA ASP A 268 16.03 11.21 -10.46
C ASP A 268 14.92 12.04 -11.10
N LEU A 269 13.73 11.45 -11.05
CA LEU A 269 12.50 12.00 -11.56
C LEU A 269 11.39 11.69 -10.57
N GLN A 270 10.54 12.67 -10.26
CA GLN A 270 9.43 12.49 -9.33
C GLN A 270 8.17 13.24 -9.79
N TRP A 271 7.04 12.54 -9.81
CA TRP A 271 5.75 13.11 -10.20
C TRP A 271 5.17 14.01 -9.11
N ILE A 272 4.70 15.20 -9.49
CA ILE A 272 3.95 16.09 -8.60
C ILE A 272 2.47 15.76 -8.73
N GLN A 273 1.80 15.52 -7.61
CA GLN A 273 0.38 15.21 -7.64
C GLN A 273 -0.44 16.48 -7.86
N SER A 274 -0.86 16.69 -9.11
CA SER A 274 -1.88 17.66 -9.50
C SER A 274 -3.22 16.94 -9.75
N LYS A 275 -4.33 17.69 -9.90
CA LYS A 275 -5.62 17.08 -10.26
C LYS A 275 -5.51 16.19 -11.49
N SER A 276 -4.77 16.64 -12.50
CA SER A 276 -4.57 15.93 -13.78
C SER A 276 -3.30 15.07 -13.83
N ALA A 277 -2.44 15.08 -12.79
CA ALA A 277 -1.16 14.35 -12.73
C ALA A 277 -0.26 14.52 -13.97
N THR A 278 -0.16 15.74 -14.49
CA THR A 278 0.65 16.05 -15.69
C THR A 278 2.03 16.63 -15.38
N PHE A 279 2.35 16.90 -14.12
CA PHE A 279 3.60 17.57 -13.76
C PHE A 279 4.57 16.62 -13.07
N PHE A 280 5.86 16.77 -13.37
CA PHE A 280 6.94 16.06 -12.68
C PHE A 280 8.19 16.93 -12.62
N ILE A 281 9.10 16.57 -11.72
CA ILE A 281 10.36 17.27 -11.44
C ILE A 281 11.51 16.37 -11.81
N THR A 282 12.57 16.94 -12.38
CA THR A 282 13.84 16.27 -12.66
C THR A 282 14.99 16.97 -11.94
N THR A 283 16.01 16.20 -11.58
CA THR A 283 17.26 16.71 -11.01
C THR A 283 18.46 16.11 -11.72
N SER A 284 19.54 16.88 -11.79
CA SER A 284 20.78 16.50 -12.44
C SER A 284 21.99 17.12 -11.73
N THR A 285 23.17 16.68 -12.12
CA THR A 285 24.47 17.14 -11.61
C THR A 285 24.85 18.51 -12.16
N ASP A 286 24.14 18.99 -13.18
CA ASP A 286 24.19 20.39 -13.62
C ASP A 286 23.65 21.36 -12.56
N GLY A 287 23.11 20.84 -11.45
CA GLY A 287 22.60 21.60 -10.31
C GLY A 287 21.33 22.36 -10.60
N GLN A 288 20.64 22.05 -11.70
CA GLN A 288 19.34 22.58 -12.02
C GLN A 288 18.23 21.63 -11.57
N VAL A 289 17.09 22.22 -11.23
CA VAL A 289 15.84 21.50 -10.98
C VAL A 289 14.81 22.02 -11.96
N LEU A 290 14.33 21.14 -12.83
CA LEU A 290 13.39 21.50 -13.88
C LEU A 290 12.03 20.85 -13.60
N THR A 291 10.97 21.64 -13.79
CA THR A 291 9.59 21.16 -13.73
C THR A 291 9.04 21.03 -15.14
N TRP A 292 8.46 19.88 -15.45
CA TRP A 292 7.92 19.56 -16.77
C TRP A 292 6.40 19.35 -16.73
N ASP A 293 5.74 19.61 -17.85
CA ASP A 293 4.32 19.30 -18.08
C ASP A 293 4.21 18.30 -19.23
N THR A 294 3.54 17.16 -19.01
CA THR A 294 3.34 16.13 -20.04
C THR A 294 2.55 16.62 -21.25
N ARG A 295 1.81 17.73 -21.12
CA ARG A 295 1.05 18.31 -22.24
C ARG A 295 1.94 19.11 -23.19
N ASN A 296 3.06 19.62 -22.70
CA ASN A 296 4.02 20.37 -23.49
C ASN A 296 5.44 20.17 -22.92
N LEU A 297 6.20 19.29 -23.57
CA LEU A 297 7.55 18.93 -23.16
C LEU A 297 8.66 19.76 -23.84
N SER A 298 8.30 20.70 -24.73
CA SER A 298 9.29 21.52 -25.46
C SER A 298 10.09 22.44 -24.53
N ASN A 299 9.44 22.97 -23.50
CA ASN A 299 10.03 23.90 -22.55
C ASN A 299 9.63 23.53 -21.12
N PRO A 300 10.52 23.71 -20.14
CA PRO A 300 10.16 23.58 -18.74
C PRO A 300 9.10 24.62 -18.36
N VAL A 301 8.27 24.28 -17.38
CA VAL A 301 7.13 25.09 -16.93
C VAL A 301 7.59 26.37 -16.23
N ASP A 302 8.66 26.27 -15.45
CA ASP A 302 9.19 27.39 -14.70
C ASP A 302 10.17 28.15 -15.62
N SER A 303 9.90 29.45 -15.85
CA SER A 303 10.67 30.29 -16.78
C SER A 303 12.08 30.61 -16.29
N GLU A 304 12.30 30.54 -14.97
CA GLU A 304 13.61 30.66 -14.34
C GLU A 304 14.02 29.28 -13.84
N THR A 305 15.13 28.76 -14.35
CA THR A 305 15.71 27.49 -13.92
C THR A 305 16.14 27.61 -12.46
N MET A 306 15.59 26.78 -11.58
CA MET A 306 16.01 26.76 -10.19
C MET A 306 17.41 26.14 -10.10
N GLU A 307 18.36 26.91 -9.59
CA GLU A 307 19.70 26.42 -9.27
C GLU A 307 19.73 25.97 -7.80
N LEU A 308 20.32 24.80 -7.57
CA LEU A 308 20.62 24.28 -6.24
C LEU A 308 21.82 25.04 -5.67
N ARG A 309 21.57 26.24 -5.18
CA ARG A 309 22.53 27.05 -4.44
C ARG A 309 22.05 27.28 -3.04
N ILE A 310 23.00 27.32 -2.12
CA ILE A 310 22.73 27.74 -0.75
C ILE A 310 22.58 29.26 -0.76
N PRO A 311 21.51 29.82 -0.17
CA PRO A 311 21.38 31.26 -0.05
C PRO A 311 22.59 31.84 0.70
N ASP A 312 23.18 32.91 0.18
CA ASP A 312 24.29 33.66 0.80
C ASP A 312 23.80 34.41 2.06
N ASP A 313 23.36 33.69 3.07
CA ASP A 313 23.07 34.26 4.37
C ASP A 313 24.37 34.38 5.16
N LYS A 314 24.74 35.62 5.52
CA LYS A 314 25.91 35.92 6.38
C LYS A 314 25.84 35.25 7.78
N ASN A 315 24.68 34.69 8.13
CA ASN A 315 24.40 33.98 9.38
C ASN A 315 24.25 32.46 9.20
N ALA A 316 24.35 31.91 7.99
CA ALA A 316 24.25 30.47 7.78
C ALA A 316 25.56 29.78 8.18
N GLU A 317 25.48 28.74 9.01
CA GLU A 317 26.61 27.88 9.39
C GLU A 317 27.17 27.08 8.20
N CYS A 318 26.45 27.06 7.06
CA CYS A 318 26.80 26.31 5.87
C CYS A 318 27.83 27.06 5.01
N LYS A 319 29.05 26.51 4.91
CA LYS A 319 30.19 27.09 4.15
C LYS A 319 30.23 26.65 2.69
N LEU A 320 29.28 25.85 2.24
CA LEU A 320 29.22 25.39 0.86
C LEU A 320 28.88 26.57 -0.05
N GLN A 321 29.75 26.83 -1.02
CA GLN A 321 29.59 27.88 -2.02
C GLN A 321 29.56 27.26 -3.41
N GLY A 322 28.76 27.84 -4.30
CA GLY A 322 28.63 27.40 -5.68
C GLY A 322 27.38 26.58 -5.95
N LEU A 323 27.37 25.97 -7.13
CA LEU A 323 26.27 25.16 -7.65
C LEU A 323 26.41 23.72 -7.14
N LEU A 324 25.34 23.16 -6.59
CA LEU A 324 25.32 21.82 -6.02
C LEU A 324 24.60 20.86 -6.98
N GLY A 325 25.19 19.70 -7.27
CA GLY A 325 24.58 18.69 -8.12
C GLY A 325 23.49 17.93 -7.36
N GLY A 326 22.34 17.68 -7.99
CA GLY A 326 21.25 16.90 -7.39
C GLY A 326 21.24 15.46 -7.89
N GLU A 327 21.06 14.52 -6.96
CA GLU A 327 21.14 13.08 -7.22
C GLU A 327 19.84 12.34 -6.95
N SER A 328 19.14 12.69 -5.87
CA SER A 328 17.91 12.01 -5.44
C SER A 328 16.82 13.00 -5.09
N ILE A 329 15.55 12.66 -5.39
CA ILE A 329 14.38 13.51 -5.09
C ILE A 329 13.37 12.70 -4.27
N ASP A 330 12.82 13.32 -3.23
CA ASP A 330 11.65 12.80 -2.53
C ASP A 330 10.52 13.83 -2.47
N TYR A 331 9.31 13.37 -2.83
CA TYR A 331 8.08 14.15 -2.77
C TYR A 331 6.92 13.24 -2.42
N ASP A 332 6.18 13.64 -1.38
CA ASP A 332 4.91 13.05 -1.00
C ASP A 332 3.87 14.16 -0.81
N VAL A 333 2.73 13.97 -1.47
CA VAL A 333 1.56 14.87 -1.40
C VAL A 333 0.99 14.97 0.00
N SER A 334 1.08 13.88 0.78
CA SER A 334 0.46 13.74 2.09
C SER A 334 1.04 14.72 3.11
N TYR A 335 2.30 15.12 2.90
CA TYR A 335 2.99 16.09 3.73
C TYR A 335 2.74 17.53 3.24
N SER A 336 3.10 17.82 1.99
CA SER A 336 2.87 19.13 1.42
C SER A 336 2.77 19.02 -0.10
N PRO A 337 1.72 19.59 -0.73
CA PRO A 337 1.60 19.56 -2.17
C PRO A 337 2.68 20.40 -2.87
N THR A 338 3.39 21.24 -2.14
CA THR A 338 4.36 22.20 -2.69
C THR A 338 5.80 21.95 -2.27
N LYS A 339 6.07 21.16 -1.22
CA LYS A 339 7.44 20.94 -0.74
C LYS A 339 7.97 19.59 -1.19
N PHE A 340 9.23 19.56 -1.60
CA PHE A 340 9.98 18.36 -1.91
C PHE A 340 11.42 18.52 -1.44
N MET A 341 12.16 17.42 -1.36
CA MET A 341 13.54 17.40 -0.91
C MET A 341 14.45 16.84 -1.98
N ILE A 342 15.68 17.35 -2.04
CA ILE A 342 16.72 16.90 -2.95
C ILE A 342 17.95 16.54 -2.14
N GLY A 343 18.50 15.35 -2.38
CA GLY A 343 19.84 14.97 -1.93
C GLY A 343 20.89 15.43 -2.94
N THR A 344 21.94 16.10 -2.48
CA THR A 344 23.02 16.58 -3.36
C THR A 344 24.25 15.68 -3.34
N GLU A 345 25.07 15.78 -4.37
CA GLU A 345 26.36 15.07 -4.47
C GLU A 345 27.35 15.48 -3.38
N GLN A 346 27.22 16.69 -2.85
CA GLN A 346 28.08 17.25 -1.81
C GLN A 346 27.63 16.87 -0.39
N GLY A 347 26.65 15.97 -0.25
CA GLY A 347 26.23 15.46 1.06
C GLY A 347 25.29 16.39 1.83
N ALA A 348 24.67 17.36 1.15
CA ALA A 348 23.67 18.27 1.71
C ALA A 348 22.25 17.86 1.25
N VAL A 349 21.25 18.09 2.10
CA VAL A 349 19.85 17.96 1.69
C VAL A 349 19.24 19.33 1.54
N ILE A 350 18.57 19.57 0.42
CA ILE A 350 17.91 20.85 0.13
C ILE A 350 16.40 20.63 0.08
N SER A 351 15.69 21.29 0.98
CA SER A 351 14.22 21.38 0.93
C SER A 351 13.83 22.52 0.01
N CYS A 352 13.01 22.20 -0.99
CA CYS A 352 12.54 23.13 -2.01
C CYS A 352 11.02 23.29 -1.89
N THR A 353 10.52 24.51 -2.10
CA THR A 353 9.09 24.81 -2.16
C THR A 353 8.72 25.37 -3.52
N ARG A 354 7.75 24.74 -4.19
CA ARG A 354 7.18 25.20 -5.45
C ARG A 354 5.94 26.05 -5.24
N ARG A 355 5.95 27.29 -5.73
CA ARG A 355 4.81 28.22 -5.68
C ARG A 355 4.37 28.54 -7.10
N LYS A 356 3.08 28.40 -7.40
CA LYS A 356 2.51 28.56 -8.75
C LYS A 356 2.94 29.84 -9.50
N ASN A 357 3.17 30.95 -8.79
CA ASN A 357 3.47 32.25 -9.39
C ASN A 357 4.91 32.73 -9.14
N LYS A 358 5.70 32.02 -8.33
CA LYS A 358 7.07 32.43 -7.95
C LYS A 358 8.12 31.37 -8.32
N GLY A 359 7.74 30.39 -9.13
CA GLY A 359 8.58 29.25 -9.46
C GLY A 359 8.93 28.41 -8.23
N THR A 360 10.04 27.71 -8.33
CA THR A 360 10.57 26.83 -7.31
C THR A 360 11.72 27.52 -6.59
N ALA A 361 11.69 27.52 -5.25
CA ALA A 361 12.70 28.19 -4.42
C ALA A 361 13.23 27.28 -3.33
N VAL A 362 14.48 27.52 -2.90
CA VAL A 362 15.08 26.86 -1.74
C VAL A 362 14.40 27.38 -0.47
N ASP A 363 13.94 26.47 0.38
CA ASP A 363 13.28 26.77 1.67
C ASP A 363 14.27 26.57 2.83
N LYS A 364 14.93 25.41 2.89
CA LYS A 364 15.84 25.04 3.99
C LYS A 364 16.95 24.13 3.47
N VAL A 365 18.13 24.22 4.08
CA VAL A 365 19.27 23.35 3.80
C VAL A 365 19.61 22.57 5.07
N TYR A 366 19.77 21.26 4.95
CA TYR A 366 20.25 20.38 6.02
C TYR A 366 21.71 20.05 5.75
N TYR A 367 22.57 20.67 6.54
CA TYR A 367 24.01 20.52 6.45
C TYR A 367 24.64 21.03 7.74
N GLY A 368 25.12 20.12 8.58
CA GLY A 368 25.97 20.49 9.71
C GLY A 368 26.94 19.37 10.01
N GLN A 369 27.44 19.28 11.24
CA GLN A 369 28.70 18.60 11.54
C GLN A 369 28.72 17.13 11.13
N HIS A 370 27.59 16.43 11.28
CA HIS A 370 27.47 15.01 10.94
C HIS A 370 26.76 14.78 9.60
N HIS A 371 26.94 15.69 8.64
CA HIS A 371 26.46 15.55 7.26
C HIS A 371 27.06 14.32 6.55
N HIS A 372 26.54 13.99 5.36
CA HIS A 372 27.13 12.94 4.53
C HIS A 372 28.45 13.41 3.92
N HIS A 373 29.47 12.55 3.92
CA HIS A 373 30.78 12.90 3.37
C HIS A 373 30.83 12.86 1.85
N GLY A 374 29.86 12.21 1.22
CA GLY A 374 29.76 12.06 -0.22
C GLY A 374 28.32 12.19 -0.73
N PRO A 375 28.07 11.71 -1.96
CA PRO A 375 26.78 11.83 -2.61
C PRO A 375 25.65 11.14 -1.84
N ILE A 376 24.48 11.78 -1.83
CA ILE A 376 23.24 11.23 -1.26
C ILE A 376 22.47 10.50 -2.35
N TYR A 377 22.79 9.20 -2.47
CA TYR A 377 22.18 8.31 -3.44
C TYR A 377 20.66 8.15 -3.28
N SER A 378 20.16 8.29 -2.06
CA SER A 378 18.74 8.10 -1.79
C SER A 378 18.26 8.92 -0.61
N ILE A 379 17.10 9.53 -0.78
CA ILE A 379 16.36 10.25 0.24
C ILE A 379 14.92 9.76 0.25
N GLN A 380 14.36 9.57 1.44
CA GLN A 380 12.95 9.23 1.57
C GLN A 380 12.37 9.65 2.93
N ARG A 381 11.26 10.36 2.90
CA ARG A 381 10.43 10.63 4.08
C ARG A 381 9.80 9.35 4.61
N ASN A 382 9.64 9.29 5.93
CA ASN A 382 8.91 8.19 6.55
C ASN A 382 7.41 8.30 6.17
N PRO A 383 6.81 7.26 5.54
CA PRO A 383 5.41 7.30 5.09
C PRO A 383 4.39 7.56 6.20
N PHE A 384 4.71 7.16 7.44
CA PHE A 384 3.82 7.29 8.60
C PHE A 384 4.12 8.53 9.45
N LEU A 385 5.40 8.90 9.55
CA LEU A 385 5.92 9.97 10.39
C LEU A 385 6.63 11.04 9.55
N GLN A 386 5.85 11.83 8.83
CA GLN A 386 6.33 12.75 7.79
C GLN A 386 7.31 13.82 8.25
N LYS A 387 7.40 14.11 9.56
CA LYS A 387 8.40 15.03 10.14
C LYS A 387 9.83 14.49 10.03
N TYR A 388 9.98 13.19 9.83
CA TYR A 388 11.26 12.51 9.75
C TYR A 388 11.51 12.01 8.34
N PHE A 389 12.77 12.10 7.92
CA PHE A 389 13.23 11.57 6.65
C PHE A 389 14.56 10.89 6.81
N MET A 390 14.80 9.90 5.96
CA MET A 390 16.04 9.14 5.90
C MET A 390 16.84 9.59 4.70
N THR A 391 18.15 9.65 4.88
CA THR A 391 19.12 9.82 3.80
C THR A 391 20.14 8.70 3.86
N VAL A 392 20.55 8.28 2.68
CA VAL A 392 21.62 7.33 2.48
C VAL A 392 22.60 7.91 1.49
N GLY A 393 23.85 7.86 1.91
CA GLY A 393 25.04 8.27 1.18
C GLY A 393 26.24 7.71 1.91
N ASP A 394 27.40 7.69 1.28
CA ASP A 394 28.63 7.18 1.88
C ASP A 394 28.50 5.74 2.48
N TRP A 395 28.89 5.55 3.74
CA TRP A 395 28.83 4.29 4.49
C TRP A 395 27.81 4.37 5.64
N THR A 396 26.93 5.37 5.63
CA THR A 396 26.01 5.64 6.74
C THR A 396 24.59 5.89 6.28
N ILE A 397 23.67 5.53 7.17
CA ILE A 397 22.24 5.82 7.09
C ILE A 397 21.96 6.87 8.16
N LYS A 398 21.38 7.99 7.77
CA LYS A 398 21.06 9.09 8.67
C LYS A 398 19.55 9.35 8.65
N ILE A 399 18.97 9.53 9.83
CA ILE A 399 17.58 9.95 9.99
C ILE A 399 17.59 11.38 10.51
N TRP A 400 16.82 12.23 9.87
CA TRP A 400 16.73 13.66 10.12
C TRP A 400 15.34 14.03 10.60
N ASN A 401 15.26 15.15 11.29
CA ASN A 401 14.01 15.81 11.61
C ASN A 401 13.92 17.12 10.81
N GLU A 402 12.78 17.39 10.18
CA GLU A 402 12.59 18.59 9.37
C GLU A 402 12.80 19.91 10.13
N ASP A 403 12.51 19.93 11.43
CA ASP A 403 12.70 21.12 12.27
C ASP A 403 14.19 21.42 12.51
N ILE A 404 15.06 20.41 12.50
CA ILE A 404 16.49 20.53 12.83
C ILE A 404 17.30 20.45 11.53
N SER A 405 17.83 21.59 11.06
CA SER A 405 18.72 21.65 9.89
C SER A 405 20.16 21.23 10.16
N ASN A 406 20.59 21.33 11.41
CA ASN A 406 22.01 21.29 11.73
C ASN A 406 22.54 19.86 11.71
N ASP A 407 21.90 18.92 12.38
CA ASP A 407 22.41 17.56 12.50
C ASP A 407 21.30 16.51 12.39
N PRO A 408 21.63 15.29 11.93
CA PRO A 408 20.72 14.16 11.95
C PRO A 408 20.42 13.76 13.40
N ILE A 409 19.21 13.27 13.66
CA ILE A 409 18.81 12.79 14.99
C ILE A 409 19.37 11.41 15.29
N ILE A 410 19.55 10.57 14.25
CA ILE A 410 20.13 9.24 14.38
C ILE A 410 21.07 9.01 13.20
N SER A 411 22.27 8.51 13.48
CA SER A 411 23.21 8.02 12.48
C SER A 411 23.56 6.58 12.83
N THR A 412 23.52 5.71 11.83
CA THR A 412 24.07 4.35 11.95
C THR A 412 25.60 4.40 12.02
N ARG A 413 26.20 3.27 12.42
CA ARG A 413 27.65 3.09 12.37
C ARG A 413 28.12 3.02 10.92
N TYR A 414 29.38 3.36 10.70
CA TYR A 414 30.04 3.12 9.42
C TYR A 414 29.96 1.64 9.07
N ASP A 415 29.41 1.38 7.89
CA ASP A 415 29.37 0.05 7.29
C ASP A 415 30.69 -0.26 6.56
N ASP A 416 30.92 -1.53 6.27
CA ASP A 416 32.13 -1.98 5.57
C ASP A 416 32.08 -1.65 4.07
N SER A 417 30.88 -1.41 3.52
CA SER A 417 30.69 -1.09 2.11
C SER A 417 29.75 0.10 1.91
N TYR A 418 29.87 0.75 0.75
CA TYR A 418 29.03 1.90 0.40
C TYR A 418 27.56 1.50 0.30
N ILE A 419 26.70 2.31 0.88
CA ILE A 419 25.25 2.10 0.85
C ILE A 419 24.68 2.90 -0.33
N THR A 420 23.94 2.21 -1.20
CA THR A 420 23.56 2.73 -2.52
C THR A 420 22.11 3.17 -2.62
N SER A 421 21.21 2.58 -1.85
CA SER A 421 19.80 3.01 -1.86
C SER A 421 19.10 2.63 -0.57
N CYS A 422 18.01 3.33 -0.28
CA CYS A 422 17.19 3.07 0.89
C CYS A 422 15.71 3.21 0.59
N GLN A 423 14.88 2.45 1.31
CA GLN A 423 13.45 2.69 1.33
C GLN A 423 12.80 2.25 2.64
N TRP A 424 11.95 3.11 3.22
CA TRP A 424 11.00 2.79 4.28
C TRP A 424 9.96 1.78 3.81
N SER A 425 9.57 0.89 4.73
CA SER A 425 8.42 0.02 4.54
C SER A 425 7.14 0.87 4.46
N PRO A 426 6.32 0.73 3.41
CA PRO A 426 5.03 1.42 3.32
C PRO A 426 3.98 0.81 4.25
N SER A 427 4.23 -0.39 4.80
CA SER A 427 3.29 -1.09 5.70
C SER A 427 3.64 -0.98 7.18
N ARG A 428 4.93 -0.82 7.53
CA ARG A 428 5.40 -0.86 8.92
C ARG A 428 6.31 0.34 9.25
N PRO A 429 5.95 1.22 10.22
CA PRO A 429 6.65 2.49 10.46
C PRO A 429 8.13 2.39 10.86
N GLY A 430 8.51 1.34 11.58
CA GLY A 430 9.86 1.16 12.15
C GLY A 430 10.83 0.37 11.28
N VAL A 431 10.39 -0.06 10.08
CA VAL A 431 11.17 -0.94 9.20
C VAL A 431 11.59 -0.20 7.94
N PHE A 432 12.85 -0.37 7.56
CA PHE A 432 13.37 0.10 6.28
C PHE A 432 14.44 -0.84 5.73
N TYR A 433 14.74 -0.67 4.45
CA TYR A 433 15.62 -1.52 3.69
C TYR A 433 16.75 -0.70 3.10
N THR A 434 17.94 -1.28 3.06
CA THR A 434 19.12 -0.64 2.46
C THR A 434 19.90 -1.61 1.60
N THR A 435 20.40 -1.13 0.48
CA THR A 435 21.25 -1.91 -0.43
C THR A 435 22.69 -1.44 -0.38
N LYS A 436 23.62 -2.36 -0.60
CA LYS A 436 25.05 -2.08 -0.55
C LYS A 436 25.77 -2.44 -1.84
N MET A 437 26.93 -1.82 -2.04
CA MET A 437 27.83 -2.10 -3.17
C MET A 437 28.49 -3.48 -3.11
N ASP A 438 28.43 -4.19 -1.99
CA ASP A 438 28.96 -5.55 -1.86
C ASP A 438 27.97 -6.65 -2.33
N GLY A 439 26.74 -6.27 -2.70
CA GLY A 439 25.69 -7.22 -3.10
C GLY A 439 24.67 -7.55 -2.01
N THR A 440 24.74 -6.90 -0.85
CA THR A 440 23.93 -7.22 0.33
C THR A 440 22.72 -6.30 0.48
N LEU A 441 21.56 -6.90 0.78
CA LEU A 441 20.35 -6.23 1.24
C LEU A 441 20.23 -6.34 2.75
N ASP A 442 20.16 -5.21 3.43
CA ASP A 442 19.95 -5.12 4.86
C ASP A 442 18.51 -4.73 5.17
N VAL A 443 17.92 -5.44 6.12
CA VAL A 443 16.60 -5.17 6.69
C VAL A 443 16.81 -4.60 8.08
N TRP A 444 16.33 -3.38 8.32
CA TRP A 444 16.41 -2.71 9.59
C TRP A 444 15.05 -2.71 10.28
N ASP A 445 15.02 -3.08 11.55
CA ASP A 445 13.88 -2.90 12.44
C ASP A 445 14.35 -2.08 13.64
N TYR A 446 14.05 -0.79 13.60
CA TYR A 446 14.53 0.17 14.60
C TYR A 446 13.81 0.06 15.94
N LEU A 447 12.66 -0.61 15.99
CA LEU A 447 11.99 -0.91 17.24
C LEU A 447 12.79 -1.98 18.02
N TYR A 448 13.35 -2.95 17.30
CA TYR A 448 14.06 -4.08 17.91
C TYR A 448 15.57 -3.86 18.05
N LYS A 449 16.26 -3.45 16.97
CA LYS A 449 17.72 -3.26 16.94
C LYS A 449 18.12 -2.01 16.18
N GLN A 450 18.75 -1.07 16.89
CA GLN A 450 19.19 0.22 16.32
C GLN A 450 20.64 0.20 15.81
N ASN A 451 21.50 -0.63 16.40
CA ASN A 451 22.94 -0.61 16.14
C ASN A 451 23.39 -1.48 14.95
N LYS A 452 22.55 -2.44 14.54
CA LYS A 452 22.85 -3.43 13.51
C LYS A 452 21.56 -3.80 12.77
N PRO A 453 21.63 -4.17 11.48
CA PRO A 453 20.48 -4.66 10.75
C PRO A 453 19.92 -5.92 11.42
N LEU A 454 18.62 -6.12 11.28
CA LEU A 454 17.93 -7.32 11.75
C LEU A 454 18.34 -8.53 10.89
N LEU A 455 18.37 -8.34 9.57
CA LEU A 455 18.77 -9.35 8.58
C LEU A 455 19.71 -8.70 7.57
N SER A 456 20.74 -9.43 7.17
CA SER A 456 21.64 -9.07 6.07
C SER A 456 21.69 -10.24 5.10
N ILE A 457 21.29 -10.00 3.85
CA ILE A 457 21.07 -11.03 2.84
C ILE A 457 21.91 -10.71 1.61
N ARG A 458 22.89 -11.56 1.32
CA ARG A 458 23.72 -11.43 0.12
C ARG A 458 22.94 -11.94 -1.09
N LEU A 459 22.50 -11.03 -1.96
CA LEU A 459 21.68 -11.34 -3.13
C LEU A 459 22.52 -11.55 -4.40
N SER A 460 23.66 -10.88 -4.48
CA SER A 460 24.56 -10.86 -5.62
C SER A 460 26.00 -10.83 -5.15
N ASP A 461 26.92 -11.19 -6.03
CA ASP A 461 28.36 -10.94 -5.83
C ASP A 461 28.80 -9.57 -6.36
N GLN A 462 27.93 -8.92 -7.12
CA GLN A 462 28.12 -7.57 -7.64
C GLN A 462 27.25 -6.58 -6.86
N GLY A 463 27.65 -5.31 -6.86
CA GLY A 463 26.94 -4.26 -6.13
C GLY A 463 25.48 -4.08 -6.56
N LEU A 464 24.64 -3.77 -5.57
CA LEU A 464 23.26 -3.38 -5.76
C LEU A 464 23.20 -1.86 -5.88
N HIS A 465 22.37 -1.33 -6.76
CA HIS A 465 22.31 0.11 -7.05
C HIS A 465 20.97 0.75 -6.72
N CYS A 466 19.86 0.02 -6.81
CA CYS A 466 18.55 0.57 -6.54
C CYS A 466 17.64 -0.43 -5.85
N LEU A 467 16.69 0.11 -5.09
CA LEU A 467 15.67 -0.62 -4.37
C LEU A 467 14.34 0.08 -4.57
N SER A 468 13.30 -0.72 -4.81
CA SER A 468 11.94 -0.22 -4.84
C SER A 468 10.97 -1.23 -4.22
N MET A 469 10.15 -0.81 -3.27
CA MET A 469 9.16 -1.65 -2.59
C MET A 469 7.73 -1.25 -2.95
N TYR A 470 6.88 -2.25 -3.18
CA TYR A 470 5.44 -2.10 -3.33
C TYR A 470 4.71 -3.20 -2.53
N GLY A 471 3.93 -2.78 -1.54
CA GLY A 471 3.25 -3.70 -0.63
C GLY A 471 4.23 -4.65 0.04
N LYS A 472 4.13 -5.94 -0.27
CA LYS A 472 4.99 -7.01 0.26
C LYS A 472 6.23 -7.33 -0.58
N TYR A 473 6.32 -6.77 -1.78
CA TYR A 473 7.36 -7.09 -2.74
C TYR A 473 8.45 -6.02 -2.73
N ILE A 474 9.71 -6.45 -2.80
CA ILE A 474 10.88 -5.60 -2.96
C ILE A 474 11.57 -5.98 -4.26
N ALA A 475 11.76 -5.01 -5.15
CA ALA A 475 12.58 -5.16 -6.34
C ALA A 475 13.94 -4.52 -6.09
N VAL A 476 15.01 -5.27 -6.34
CA VAL A 476 16.39 -4.83 -6.14
C VAL A 476 17.16 -4.95 -7.45
N GLY A 477 17.77 -3.85 -7.88
CA GLY A 477 18.58 -3.79 -9.11
C GLY A 477 20.07 -3.96 -8.82
N GLY A 478 20.72 -4.83 -9.60
CA GLY A 478 22.16 -5.07 -9.53
C GLY A 478 22.96 -4.39 -10.65
N ARG A 479 24.28 -4.29 -10.45
CA ARG A 479 25.24 -3.86 -11.49
C ARG A 479 25.32 -4.85 -12.65
N ASP A 480 24.96 -6.10 -12.43
CA ASP A 480 24.98 -7.19 -13.40
C ASP A 480 23.82 -7.18 -14.42
N GLY A 481 22.90 -6.21 -14.30
CA GLY A 481 21.70 -6.11 -15.14
C GLY A 481 20.56 -7.02 -14.68
N SER A 482 20.66 -7.60 -13.48
CA SER A 482 19.57 -8.39 -12.90
C SER A 482 18.73 -7.56 -11.93
N THR A 483 17.42 -7.66 -12.06
CA THR A 483 16.45 -7.16 -11.10
C THR A 483 15.87 -8.36 -10.34
N ARG A 484 16.15 -8.45 -9.04
CA ARG A 484 15.66 -9.54 -8.19
C ARG A 484 14.37 -9.10 -7.50
N LEU A 485 13.33 -9.92 -7.62
CA LEU A 485 12.08 -9.76 -6.91
C LEU A 485 12.11 -10.56 -5.63
N LEU A 486 11.83 -9.90 -4.51
CA LEU A 486 11.83 -10.46 -3.18
C LEU A 486 10.46 -10.31 -2.53
N GLU A 487 10.08 -11.26 -1.71
CA GLU A 487 8.90 -11.20 -0.84
C GLU A 487 9.34 -11.18 0.63
N VAL A 488 8.81 -10.21 1.37
CA VAL A 488 9.09 -9.98 2.79
C VAL A 488 8.16 -10.85 3.65
N SER A 489 8.58 -11.45 4.75
CA SER A 489 7.69 -12.23 5.65
C SER A 489 6.64 -11.38 6.38
N GLU A 490 5.58 -12.01 6.88
CA GLU A 490 4.50 -11.36 7.65
C GLU A 490 5.01 -10.56 8.86
N GLY A 491 5.94 -11.09 9.67
CA GLY A 491 6.53 -10.33 10.79
C GLY A 491 7.30 -9.02 10.44
N LEU A 492 7.58 -8.76 9.17
CA LEU A 492 8.17 -7.50 8.69
C LEU A 492 7.13 -6.59 8.01
N ARG A 493 5.90 -7.08 7.86
CA ARG A 493 4.74 -6.36 7.34
C ARG A 493 3.86 -5.91 8.49
N GLY A 494 3.25 -4.75 8.33
CA GLY A 494 2.20 -4.29 9.24
C GLY A 494 0.84 -4.68 8.67
N GLU A 495 0.38 -5.91 8.93
CA GLU A 495 -0.94 -6.36 8.44
C GLU A 495 -2.08 -5.92 9.37
N ASP A 496 -1.85 -5.96 10.70
CA ASP A 496 -2.80 -5.47 11.69
C ASP A 496 -2.68 -3.95 11.86
N LYS A 497 -3.74 -3.23 11.50
CA LYS A 497 -3.81 -1.78 11.60
C LYS A 497 -3.63 -1.28 13.04
N GLN A 498 -4.12 -2.02 14.03
CA GLN A 498 -4.01 -1.58 15.42
C GLN A 498 -2.55 -1.67 15.90
N GLN A 499 -1.88 -2.78 15.60
CA GLN A 499 -0.44 -2.95 15.91
C GLN A 499 0.42 -1.90 15.20
N VAL A 500 0.10 -1.57 13.95
CA VAL A 500 0.81 -0.51 13.20
C VAL A 500 0.63 0.87 13.86
N LEU A 501 -0.55 1.17 14.39
CA LEU A 501 -0.80 2.42 15.10
C LEU A 501 -0.04 2.47 16.43
N GLU A 502 -0.05 1.40 17.21
CA GLU A 502 0.72 1.29 18.46
C GLU A 502 2.23 1.41 18.19
N GLU A 503 2.76 0.70 17.20
CA GLU A 503 4.16 0.79 16.78
C GLU A 503 4.52 2.21 16.31
N LYS A 504 3.64 2.85 15.55
CA LYS A 504 3.82 4.24 15.13
C LYS A 504 4.00 5.16 16.33
N GLU A 505 3.20 4.99 17.39
CA GLU A 505 3.34 5.78 18.61
C GLU A 505 4.66 5.49 19.33
N TYR A 506 5.08 4.24 19.45
CA TYR A 506 6.37 3.88 20.04
C TYR A 506 7.57 4.46 19.29
N ILE A 507 7.58 4.33 17.95
CA ILE A 507 8.64 4.90 17.11
C ILE A 507 8.60 6.43 17.18
N ASN A 508 7.43 7.06 17.16
CA ASN A 508 7.33 8.52 17.29
C ASN A 508 7.89 9.01 18.63
N ASN A 509 7.54 8.35 19.73
CA ASN A 509 8.06 8.68 21.06
C ASN A 509 9.60 8.53 21.12
N MET A 510 10.14 7.49 20.49
CA MET A 510 11.59 7.28 20.40
C MET A 510 12.27 8.39 19.59
N LEU A 511 11.76 8.73 18.40
CA LEU A 511 12.32 9.77 17.55
C LEU A 511 12.16 11.17 18.15
N GLU A 512 11.05 11.44 18.86
CA GLU A 512 10.86 12.71 19.58
C GLU A 512 11.86 12.86 20.73
N ARG A 513 12.18 11.78 21.44
CA ARG A 513 13.21 11.78 22.48
C ARG A 513 14.57 12.13 21.89
N GLU A 514 14.97 11.51 20.78
CA GLU A 514 16.24 11.83 20.11
C GLU A 514 16.22 13.25 19.52
N THR A 515 15.08 13.74 19.03
CA THR A 515 14.92 15.13 18.58
C THR A 515 15.14 16.11 19.73
N LYS A 516 14.57 15.86 20.91
CA LYS A 516 14.77 16.72 22.09
C LYS A 516 16.23 16.70 22.55
N ARG A 517 16.86 15.53 22.53
CA ARG A 517 18.28 15.37 22.84
C ARG A 517 19.14 16.19 21.88
N GLU A 518 18.87 16.10 20.58
CA GLU A 518 19.66 16.82 19.59
C GLU A 518 19.49 18.34 19.69
N ARG A 519 18.26 18.82 19.94
CA ARG A 519 18.03 20.25 20.25
C ARG A 519 18.85 20.72 21.43
N ALA A 520 18.85 19.97 22.53
CA ALA A 520 19.66 20.31 23.71
C ALA A 520 21.16 20.32 23.40
N LEU A 521 21.66 19.40 22.56
CA LEU A 521 23.06 19.39 22.12
C LEU A 521 23.40 20.59 21.23
N VAL A 522 22.50 21.01 20.34
CA VAL A 522 22.67 22.22 19.52
C VAL A 522 22.72 23.47 20.40
N ASP A 523 21.81 23.58 21.38
CA ASP A 523 21.77 24.73 22.30
C ASP A 523 23.04 24.79 23.17
N ASN A 524 23.45 23.66 23.75
CA ASN A 524 24.70 23.56 24.52
C ASN A 524 25.93 23.93 23.68
N ARG A 525 25.95 23.56 22.39
CA ARG A 525 27.03 23.93 21.47
C ARG A 525 27.08 25.43 21.23
N LYS A 526 25.94 26.06 20.95
CA LYS A 526 25.85 27.52 20.79
C LYS A 526 26.30 28.26 22.04
N GLU A 527 25.91 27.80 23.22
CA GLU A 527 26.37 28.37 24.49
C GLU A 527 27.88 28.21 24.71
N SER A 528 28.43 27.02 24.42
CA SER A 528 29.87 26.74 24.50
C SER A 528 30.68 27.64 23.55
N GLU A 529 30.25 27.79 22.30
CA GLU A 529 30.90 28.68 21.33
C GLU A 529 30.85 30.14 21.76
N GLN A 530 29.72 30.60 22.30
CA GLN A 530 29.62 31.96 22.84
C GLN A 530 30.53 32.15 24.06
N ALA A 531 30.63 31.15 24.95
CA ALA A 531 31.53 31.17 26.09
C ALA A 531 33.01 31.22 25.65
N GLN A 532 33.39 30.44 24.63
CA GLN A 532 34.73 30.46 24.03
C GLN A 532 35.04 31.84 23.42
N LYS A 533 34.15 32.41 22.61
CA LYS A 533 34.30 33.77 22.06
C LYS A 533 34.46 34.83 23.17
N ARG A 534 33.69 34.73 24.26
CA ARG A 534 33.83 35.62 25.43
C ARG A 534 35.19 35.45 26.13
N LEU A 535 35.71 34.23 26.24
CA LEU A 535 37.03 33.96 26.81
C LEU A 535 38.15 34.51 25.92
N GLU A 536 38.04 34.35 24.60
CA GLU A 536 38.99 34.91 23.63
C GLU A 536 39.00 36.44 23.67
N MET A 537 37.83 37.09 23.73
CA MET A 537 37.75 38.54 23.90
C MET A 537 38.40 39.00 25.21
N LYS A 538 38.19 38.28 26.31
CA LYS A 538 38.87 38.55 27.59
C LYS A 538 40.39 38.35 27.51
N LYS A 539 40.87 37.34 26.77
CA LYS A 539 42.31 37.13 26.53
C LYS A 539 42.92 38.28 25.74
N LYS A 540 42.28 38.68 24.63
CA LYS A 540 42.70 39.83 23.82
C LYS A 540 42.72 41.14 24.61
N GLN A 541 41.72 41.36 25.47
CA GLN A 541 41.71 42.52 26.39
C GLN A 541 42.88 42.46 27.39
N LYS A 542 43.15 41.31 28.00
CA LYS A 542 44.29 41.14 28.92
C LYS A 542 45.65 41.33 28.24
N GLU A 543 45.79 40.88 27.00
CA GLU A 543 47.00 41.10 26.20
C GLU A 543 47.17 42.60 25.88
N SER A 544 46.10 43.30 25.48
CA SER A 544 46.16 44.76 25.27
C SER A 544 46.47 45.57 26.53
N SER A 545 46.05 45.10 27.72
CA SER A 545 46.41 45.75 28.99
C SER A 545 47.83 45.45 29.47
N LYS A 546 48.47 44.38 28.95
CA LYS A 546 49.87 44.07 29.25
C LYS A 546 50.83 44.87 28.36
N SER A 547 50.44 45.19 27.12
CA SER A 547 51.26 46.01 26.22
C SER A 547 51.32 47.49 26.59
N SER A 548 50.50 47.98 27.53
CA SER A 548 50.56 49.36 28.05
C SER A 548 51.56 49.56 29.20
N PHE A 549 52.26 48.52 29.66
CA PHE A 549 53.33 48.58 30.66
C PHE A 549 54.71 48.37 29.99
N VAL A 550 55.02 49.12 28.93
CA VAL A 550 56.38 49.20 28.40
C VAL A 550 57.09 50.34 29.12
N ILE A 551 58.00 50.00 30.03
CA ILE A 551 58.98 50.95 30.57
C ILE A 551 59.88 51.35 29.40
N THR A 552 59.82 52.60 28.97
CA THR A 552 60.73 53.15 27.96
C THR A 552 62.12 53.23 28.60
N ILE A 553 62.96 52.22 28.38
CA ILE A 553 64.37 52.27 28.76
C ILE A 553 65.05 53.18 27.75
N ASN A 554 65.58 54.31 28.23
CA ASN A 554 66.28 55.28 27.41
C ASN A 554 67.67 54.70 27.07
N GLU A 555 67.95 54.46 25.78
CA GLU A 555 69.19 53.80 25.34
C GLU A 555 70.45 54.57 25.78
N ASP A 556 70.34 55.88 25.98
CA ASP A 556 71.44 56.73 26.45
C ASP A 556 71.87 56.38 27.88
N GLU A 557 70.93 56.09 28.80
CA GLU A 557 71.26 55.71 30.18
C GLU A 557 71.95 54.35 30.23
N LEU A 558 71.56 53.43 29.33
CA LEU A 558 72.15 52.10 29.24
C LEU A 558 73.60 52.14 28.73
N GLN A 559 73.89 53.06 27.79
CA GLN A 559 75.25 53.29 27.30
C GLN A 559 76.14 53.97 28.34
N GLU A 560 75.60 54.89 29.15
CA GLU A 560 76.35 55.48 30.25
C GLU A 560 76.72 54.45 31.32
N ASP A 561 75.79 53.57 31.70
CA ASP A 561 76.03 52.50 32.66
C ASP A 561 77.05 51.48 32.16
N GLU A 562 76.99 51.11 30.87
CA GLU A 562 77.96 50.21 30.25
C GLU A 562 79.37 50.81 30.20
N ARG A 563 79.46 52.13 29.95
CA ARG A 563 80.72 52.86 29.94
C ARG A 563 81.32 52.97 31.35
N LEU A 564 80.50 53.26 32.35
CA LEU A 564 80.91 53.28 33.77
C LEU A 564 81.41 51.91 34.23
N PHE A 565 80.74 50.84 33.80
CA PHE A 565 81.16 49.47 34.09
C PHE A 565 82.50 49.11 33.46
N LEU A 566 82.72 49.49 32.19
CA LEU A 566 83.98 49.22 31.48
C LEU A 566 85.16 50.03 32.03
N ASP A 567 84.94 51.26 32.48
CA ASP A 567 85.99 52.05 33.14
C ASP A 567 86.34 51.50 34.53
N ALA A 568 85.37 50.98 35.29
CA ALA A 568 85.62 50.31 36.56
C ALA A 568 86.49 49.05 36.43
N ILE A 569 86.44 48.37 35.28
CA ILE A 569 87.25 47.18 34.99
C ILE A 569 88.71 47.53 34.65
N LYS A 570 88.99 48.74 34.11
CA LYS A 570 90.33 49.15 33.68
C LYS A 570 91.26 49.62 34.80
N VAL A 571 90.75 49.82 36.01
CA VAL A 571 91.52 50.35 37.17
C VAL A 571 91.95 49.24 38.15
N LYS A 572 92.05 47.98 37.71
CA LYS A 572 92.64 46.89 38.50
C LYS A 572 93.85 46.24 37.85
#